data_AF-A0A960ZZM5-F1
#
_entry.id   AF-A0A960ZZM5-F1
#
_cell.length_a   1.000
_cell.length_b   1.000
_cell.length_c   1.000
_cell.angle_alpha   90.00
_cell.angle_beta   90.00
_cell.angle_gamma   90.00
#
_symmetry.space_group_name_H-M   'P 1'
#
loop_
_entity.id
_entity.type
_entity.pdbx_description
1 polymer ?
#
loop_
_entity_poly.entity_id
_entity_poly.type
_entity_poly.pdbx_seq_one_letter_code
_entity_poly.pdbx_strand_id
1 'polypeptide(L)' 'RLGLTGQEYFSILNLEKNLKPRQKLKILAKGESGEKTFSVILRIDTPDEVQYYRHGGILPFVLRQLLKA' A
#
# COMPACT_ATOMS: atom_id res chain seq x y z
N ARG A 1 9.55 18.03 -8.74
CA ARG A 1 9.79 16.73 -9.43
C ARG A 1 10.58 15.84 -8.48
N LEU A 2 10.30 14.54 -8.40
CA LEU A 2 10.96 13.61 -7.46
C LEU A 2 12.34 13.11 -7.95
N GLY A 3 12.65 13.27 -9.24
CA GLY A 3 13.94 12.85 -9.81
C GLY A 3 14.18 11.36 -9.69
N LEU A 4 13.15 10.55 -9.94
CA LEU A 4 13.20 9.10 -9.96
C LEU A 4 13.54 8.63 -11.38
N THR A 5 14.41 7.64 -11.50
CA THR A 5 14.78 7.00 -12.78
C THR A 5 13.95 5.77 -13.07
N GLY A 6 13.36 5.15 -12.03
CA GLY A 6 12.64 3.87 -12.11
C GLY A 6 13.54 2.66 -11.87
N GLN A 7 14.82 2.87 -11.57
CA GLN A 7 15.79 1.81 -11.25
C GLN A 7 16.03 1.69 -9.74
N GLU A 8 15.34 2.48 -8.93
CA GLU A 8 15.44 2.43 -7.48
C GLU A 8 14.71 1.22 -6.90
N TYR A 9 15.22 0.70 -5.78
CA TYR A 9 14.45 -0.15 -4.89
C TYR A 9 13.57 0.71 -4.00
N PHE A 10 12.27 0.39 -3.95
CA PHE A 10 11.28 1.15 -3.19
C PHE A 10 10.83 0.35 -1.97
N SER A 11 11.02 0.92 -0.78
CA SER A 11 10.43 0.39 0.46
C SER A 11 9.25 1.25 0.89
N ILE A 12 8.11 0.62 1.16
CA ILE A 12 6.94 1.27 1.74
C ILE A 12 7.12 1.28 3.26
N LEU A 13 7.33 2.47 3.82
CA LEU A 13 7.48 2.66 5.25
C LEU A 13 6.12 2.93 5.90
N ASN A 14 5.98 2.51 7.16
CA ASN A 14 4.78 2.73 7.99
C ASN A 14 3.49 2.15 7.39
N LEU A 15 3.59 1.03 6.68
CA LEU A 15 2.40 0.25 6.30
C LEU A 15 1.86 -0.46 7.54
N GLU A 16 1.05 0.25 8.32
CA GLU A 16 0.54 -0.24 9.59
C GLU A 16 -0.54 -1.32 9.41
N LYS A 17 -0.74 -2.15 10.46
CA LYS A 17 -1.86 -3.09 10.52
C LYS A 17 -3.21 -2.35 10.40
N ASN A 18 -3.33 -1.15 10.94
CA ASN A 18 -4.55 -0.33 10.93
C ASN A 18 -4.59 0.64 9.74
N LEU A 19 -4.60 0.09 8.52
CA LEU A 19 -4.75 0.86 7.29
C LEU A 19 -6.03 1.70 7.32
N LYS A 20 -5.88 3.00 7.05
CA LYS A 20 -6.99 3.92 6.81
C LYS A 20 -7.10 4.25 5.32
N PRO A 21 -8.32 4.48 4.80
CA PRO A 21 -8.47 4.93 3.43
C PRO A 21 -7.66 6.20 3.16
N ARG A 22 -7.02 6.27 1.99
CA ARG A 22 -6.24 7.42 1.51
C ARG A 22 -5.12 7.89 2.45
N GLN A 23 -4.66 7.03 3.36
CA GLN A 23 -3.61 7.41 4.30
C GLN A 23 -2.31 7.78 3.59
N LYS A 24 -1.58 8.74 4.14
CA LYS A 24 -0.25 9.09 3.65
C LYS A 24 0.77 8.07 4.14
N LEU A 25 1.57 7.57 3.21
CA LEU A 25 2.70 6.67 3.48
C LEU A 25 4.00 7.37 3.10
N LYS A 26 5.11 6.89 3.67
CA LYS A 26 6.45 7.29 3.23
C LYS A 26 7.05 6.20 2.36
N ILE A 27 7.64 6.60 1.25
CA ILE A 27 8.43 5.72 0.39
C ILE A 27 9.89 6.06 0.56
N LEU A 28 10.71 5.02 0.72
CA LEU A 28 12.16 5.09 0.65
C LEU A 28 12.61 4.55 -0.70
N ALA A 29 13.17 5.41 -1.54
CA ALA A 29 13.76 5.03 -2.82
C ALA A 29 15.29 4.98 -2.68
N LYS A 30 15.89 3.83 -2.95
CA LYS A 30 17.35 3.60 -2.92
C LYS A 30 17.84 3.20 -4.30
N GLY A 31 18.75 3.98 -4.89
CA GLY A 31 19.37 3.66 -6.18
C GLY A 31 20.77 4.25 -6.30
N GLU A 32 21.33 4.21 -7.50
CA GLU A 32 22.70 4.69 -7.77
C GLU A 32 22.87 6.19 -7.48
N SER A 33 21.81 6.99 -7.66
CA SER A 33 21.80 8.42 -7.32
C SER A 33 21.63 8.69 -5.82
N GLY A 34 21.66 7.66 -4.98
CA GLY A 34 21.50 7.75 -3.52
C GLY A 34 20.10 7.39 -3.03
N GLU A 35 19.81 7.82 -1.80
CA GLU A 35 18.58 7.54 -1.07
C GLU A 35 17.67 8.78 -1.00
N LYS A 36 16.37 8.59 -1.21
CA LYS A 36 15.37 9.65 -1.16
C LYS A 36 14.12 9.16 -0.42
N THR A 37 13.54 10.04 0.39
CA THR A 37 12.25 9.78 1.06
C THR A 37 11.20 10.78 0.59
N PHE A 38 10.01 10.30 0.24
CA PHE A 38 8.88 11.16 -0.12
C PHE A 38 7.54 10.57 0.34
N SER A 39 6.50 11.40 0.37
CA SER A 39 5.16 10.98 0.79
C SER A 39 4.30 10.59 -0.41
N VAL A 40 3.49 9.55 -0.26
CA VAL A 40 2.50 9.09 -1.24
C VAL A 40 1.15 8.87 -0.58
N ILE A 41 0.09 8.76 -1.38
CA ILE A 41 -1.26 8.41 -0.91
C ILE A 41 -1.49 6.92 -1.16
N LEU A 42 -1.88 6.16 -0.13
CA LEU A 42 -2.37 4.80 -0.28
C LEU A 42 -3.74 4.83 -0.99
N ARG A 43 -3.83 4.30 -2.21
CA ARG A 43 -5.07 4.26 -3.01
C ARG A 43 -5.98 3.09 -2.64
N ILE A 44 -6.18 2.91 -1.34
CA ILE A 44 -7.34 2.22 -0.79
C ILE A 44 -8.32 3.33 -0.45
N ASP A 45 -9.37 3.48 -1.24
CA ASP A 45 -10.23 4.66 -1.23
C ASP A 45 -11.44 4.47 -0.30
N THR A 46 -11.82 3.23 0.01
CA THR A 46 -12.97 2.89 0.87
C THR A 46 -12.60 1.96 2.04
N PRO A 47 -13.39 1.94 3.14
CA PRO A 47 -13.21 0.96 4.21
C PRO A 47 -13.34 -0.51 3.75
N ASP A 48 -14.21 -0.78 2.77
CA ASP A 48 -14.39 -2.13 2.24
C ASP A 48 -13.15 -2.64 1.50
N GLU A 49 -12.49 -1.76 0.73
CA GLU A 49 -11.22 -2.09 0.09
C GLU A 49 -10.11 -2.42 1.09
N VAL A 50 -10.12 -1.82 2.29
CA VAL A 50 -9.22 -2.22 3.39
C VAL A 50 -9.47 -3.68 3.78
N GLN A 51 -10.73 -4.09 3.86
CA GLN A 51 -11.07 -5.49 4.15
C GLN A 51 -10.60 -6.40 3.02
N TYR A 52 -10.84 -6.04 1.77
CA TYR A 52 -10.39 -6.82 0.62
C TYR A 52 -8.86 -6.99 0.63
N TYR A 53 -8.11 -5.90 0.83
CA TYR A 53 -6.65 -5.93 0.92
C TYR A 53 -6.16 -6.90 2.01
N ARG A 54 -6.71 -6.78 3.24
CA ARG A 54 -6.34 -7.65 4.38
C ARG A 54 -6.61 -9.13 4.12
N HIS A 55 -7.58 -9.41 3.26
CA HIS A 55 -7.99 -10.75 2.88
C HIS A 55 -7.25 -11.28 1.64
N GLY A 56 -6.31 -10.52 1.07
CA GLY A 56 -5.58 -10.92 -0.14
C GLY A 56 -6.41 -10.77 -1.42
N GLY A 57 -7.46 -9.95 -1.40
CA GLY A 57 -8.32 -9.63 -2.53
C GLY A 57 -9.81 -9.77 -2.22
N ILE A 58 -10.64 -9.27 -3.15
CA ILE A 58 -12.10 -9.35 -3.05
C ILE A 58 -12.62 -10.79 -3.12
N LEU A 59 -12.08 -11.62 -4.03
CA LEU A 59 -12.54 -13.00 -4.20
C LEU A 59 -12.28 -13.86 -2.93
N PRO A 60 -11.08 -13.86 -2.33
CA PRO A 60 -10.86 -14.57 -1.07
C PRO A 60 -11.72 -14.03 0.09
N PHE A 61 -12.01 -12.72 0.12
CA PHE A 61 -12.88 -12.11 1.13
C PHE A 61 -14.30 -12.67 1.04
N VAL A 62 -14.92 -12.58 -0.14
CA VAL A 62 -16.30 -13.04 -0.39
C VAL A 62 -16.42 -14.54 -0.18
N LEU A 63 -15.48 -15.35 -0.70
CA LEU A 63 -15.50 -16.80 -0.52
C LEU A 63 -15.55 -17.20 0.95
N ARG A 64 -14.74 -16.56 1.81
CA ARG A 64 -14.74 -16.84 3.26
C ARG A 64 -16.01 -16.38 3.96
N GLN A 65 -16.72 -15.37 3.45
CA GLN A 65 -18.03 -15.00 3.98
C GLN A 65 -19.08 -16.05 3.64
N LEU A 66 -19.08 -16.55 2.40
CA LEU A 66 -20.00 -17.61 1.96
C LEU A 66 -19.79 -18.92 2.72
N LEU A 67 -18.55 -19.29 3.02
CA LEU A 67 -18.24 -20.51 3.80
C LEU A 67 -18.60 -20.41 5.30
N LYS A 68 -18.89 -19.20 5.80
CA LYS A 68 -19.29 -18.94 7.19
C LYS A 68 -20.80 -18.76 7.35
N ALA A 69 -21.52 -18.64 6.24
CA ALA A 69 -22.98 -18.57 6.19
C ALA A 69 -23.57 -19.98 6.28
#